data_AF-A0A135VGU9-F1
#
_entry.id   AF-A0A135VGU9-F1
#
_cell.length_a   1.000
_cell.length_b   1.000
_cell.length_c   1.000
_cell.angle_alpha   90.00
_cell.angle_beta   90.00
_cell.angle_gamma   90.00
#
_symmetry.space_group_name_H-M   'P 1'
#
loop_
_entity.id
_entity.type
_entity.pdbx_description
1 polymer ?
#
loop_
_entity_poly.entity_id
_entity_poly.type
_entity_poly.pdbx_seq_one_letter_code
_entity_poly.pdbx_strand_id
1 'polypeptide(L)'
;MPKAIHSIWWDDNLGPSVGRSYPETDPLTSEEALIIFMGHGVNREAEVGYSKLPRGLTISYMKPPNCIAVLLDDGENTTTIERNLLRLVKYIDFNSDRWDNELQRAFELLHELIDETSGAELLTNPEVKKLVEDMSDKRVPAITPRHVLRASVRYPKAQDYFGNDDDEIVRILKDLEDEGILESRTYGRRVECRQCGESDLSIELHCPHCDSNDLHKVYTLFCPKCSDQFHAILVDDIAEITCLSCKQPVKVKELAIIDVEPLCNKCGTASNDPKIVFRCASCGKHLRSPDLLAGTGLAYYPKW
;
A
#
# COMPACT_ATOMS: atom_id res chain seq x y z
N MET A 1 -0.63 26.67 -5.43
CA MET A 1 0.61 25.88 -5.69
C MET A 1 1.39 25.87 -4.38
N PRO A 2 2.27 24.89 -4.10
CA PRO A 2 2.97 24.84 -2.82
C PRO A 2 3.53 26.21 -2.44
N LYS A 3 3.07 26.74 -1.31
CA LYS A 3 3.39 28.09 -0.85
C LYS A 3 4.81 28.15 -0.30
N ALA A 4 5.20 27.12 0.45
CA ALA A 4 6.51 26.98 1.03
C ALA A 4 6.84 25.50 1.30
N ILE A 5 8.14 25.20 1.37
CA ILE A 5 8.66 23.94 1.90
C ILE A 5 9.55 24.23 3.09
N HIS A 6 9.49 23.37 4.09
CA HIS A 6 10.22 23.52 5.35
C HIS A 6 10.95 22.23 5.69
N SER A 7 12.18 22.36 6.20
CA SER A 7 12.84 21.31 6.95
C SER A 7 12.62 21.56 8.45
N ILE A 8 12.26 20.50 9.16
CA ILE A 8 12.19 20.48 10.62
C ILE A 8 12.88 19.19 11.10
N TRP A 9 13.45 19.21 12.29
CA TRP A 9 14.03 18.01 12.89
C TRP A 9 13.65 17.91 14.35
N TRP A 10 13.66 16.68 14.87
CA TRP A 10 13.44 16.42 16.28
C TRP A 10 14.76 16.25 17.02
N ASP A 11 14.93 17.04 18.07
CA ASP A 11 15.99 16.84 19.06
C ASP A 11 15.39 16.16 20.29
N ASP A 12 15.99 15.07 20.76
CA ASP A 12 15.45 14.28 21.87
C ASP A 12 15.47 15.04 23.21
N ASN A 13 16.31 16.06 23.35
CA ASN A 13 16.42 16.87 24.57
C ASN A 13 15.63 18.19 24.48
N LEU A 14 15.50 18.76 23.27
CA LEU A 14 14.91 20.09 23.05
C LEU A 14 13.53 20.06 22.37
N GLY A 15 13.15 18.93 21.78
CA GLY A 15 11.91 18.77 21.02
C GLY A 15 12.03 19.22 19.56
N PRO A 16 10.91 19.66 18.93
CA PRO A 16 10.91 20.00 17.52
C PRO A 16 11.69 21.31 17.29
N SER A 17 12.74 21.20 16.48
CA SER A 17 13.51 22.34 16.03
C SER A 17 13.04 22.75 14.64
N VAL A 18 12.76 24.04 14.48
CA VAL A 18 12.47 24.62 13.17
C VAL A 18 13.78 24.70 12.41
N GLY A 19 13.83 24.07 11.25
CA GLY A 19 14.99 24.11 10.37
C GLY A 19 14.94 25.30 9.42
N ARG A 20 15.01 25.01 8.13
CA ARG A 20 15.04 26.01 7.05
C ARG A 20 13.70 26.04 6.34
N SER A 21 13.44 27.13 5.65
CA SER A 21 12.25 27.29 4.81
C SER A 21 12.63 27.86 3.46
N TYR A 22 11.93 27.42 2.42
CA TYR A 22 11.98 28.05 1.12
C TYR A 22 10.54 28.36 0.65
N PRO A 23 10.23 29.61 0.27
CA PRO A 23 11.10 30.79 0.37
C PRO A 23 11.44 31.14 1.83
N GLU A 24 12.60 31.77 2.06
CA GLU A 24 13.08 32.14 3.41
C GLU A 24 12.13 33.08 4.17
N THR A 25 11.24 33.76 3.44
CA THR A 25 10.27 34.70 4.00
C THR A 25 9.11 34.06 4.76
N ASP A 26 8.99 32.73 4.76
CA ASP A 26 7.87 32.01 5.38
C ASP A 26 8.34 30.96 6.42
N PRO A 27 9.09 31.32 7.47
CA PRO A 27 9.57 30.35 8.46
C PRO A 27 8.42 29.79 9.32
N LEU A 28 8.55 28.55 9.78
CA LEU A 28 7.64 27.96 10.76
C LEU A 28 7.94 28.49 12.17
N THR A 29 6.92 28.53 13.02
CA THR A 29 7.10 28.66 14.47
C THR A 29 7.34 27.28 15.10
N SER A 30 7.91 27.25 16.30
CA SER A 30 8.08 25.99 17.06
C SER A 30 6.75 25.28 17.35
N GLU A 31 5.67 26.04 17.54
CA GLU A 31 4.33 25.50 17.74
C GLU A 31 3.82 24.80 16.47
N GLU A 32 4.00 25.42 15.29
CA GLU A 32 3.59 24.80 14.03
C GLU A 32 4.44 23.57 13.69
N ALA A 33 5.75 23.61 13.98
CA ALA A 33 6.61 22.44 13.84
C ALA A 33 6.12 21.28 14.72
N LEU A 34 5.71 21.56 15.96
CA LEU A 34 5.14 20.54 16.85
C LEU A 34 3.84 19.96 16.27
N ILE A 35 2.93 20.80 15.77
CA ILE A 35 1.68 20.36 15.13
C ILE A 35 2.00 19.42 13.95
N ILE A 36 2.97 19.79 13.11
CA ILE A 36 3.41 18.96 11.98
C ILE A 36 3.91 17.59 12.46
N PHE A 37 4.77 17.54 13.48
CA PHE A 37 5.23 16.26 14.04
C PHE A 37 4.09 15.40 14.59
N MET A 38 3.10 16.01 15.24
CA MET A 38 1.93 15.31 15.75
C MET A 38 1.05 14.74 14.62
N GLY A 39 1.09 15.35 13.43
CA GLY A 39 0.42 14.86 12.22
C GLY A 39 0.90 13.48 11.74
N HIS A 40 2.04 12.98 12.23
CA HIS A 40 2.57 11.65 11.92
C HIS A 40 2.20 10.57 12.96
N GLY A 41 1.29 10.90 13.88
CA GLY A 41 0.82 10.00 14.94
C GLY A 41 1.69 10.02 16.20
N VAL A 42 1.17 9.43 17.28
CA VAL A 42 1.74 9.50 18.64
C VAL A 42 3.19 8.96 18.71
N ASN A 43 3.53 8.01 17.83
CA ASN A 43 4.87 7.41 17.72
C ASN A 43 5.67 7.85 16.47
N ARG A 44 5.15 8.76 15.63
CA ARG A 44 5.75 9.15 14.33
C ARG A 44 5.97 7.98 13.36
N GLU A 45 5.08 7.00 13.40
CA GLU A 45 5.14 5.78 12.58
C GLU A 45 4.62 6.01 11.15
N ALA A 46 3.81 7.06 10.93
CA ALA A 46 3.32 7.39 9.60
C ALA A 46 4.37 8.16 8.81
N GLU A 47 4.75 7.68 7.63
CA GLU A 47 5.70 8.37 6.74
C GLU A 47 5.13 9.70 6.24
N VAL A 48 3.82 9.79 6.00
CA VAL A 48 3.12 11.01 5.56
C VAL A 48 2.18 11.51 6.66
N GLY A 49 2.18 12.82 6.88
CA GLY A 49 1.35 13.50 7.87
C GLY A 49 0.57 14.66 7.25
N TYR A 50 -0.60 14.95 7.81
CA TYR A 50 -1.42 16.11 7.43
C TYR A 50 -1.71 16.95 8.65
N SER A 51 -1.46 18.26 8.53
CA SER A 51 -1.59 19.19 9.64
C SER A 51 -2.25 20.48 9.17
N LYS A 52 -3.28 20.92 9.88
CA LYS A 52 -3.90 22.23 9.62
C LYS A 52 -3.24 23.29 10.47
N LEU A 53 -2.46 24.16 9.83
CA LEU A 53 -1.88 25.34 10.47
C LEU A 53 -2.83 26.54 10.31
N PRO A 54 -2.68 27.62 11.10
CA PRO A 54 -3.45 28.85 10.93
C PRO A 54 -3.30 29.46 9.52
N ARG A 55 -2.14 29.26 8.90
CA ARG A 55 -1.77 29.82 7.59
C ARG A 55 -2.01 28.91 6.39
N GLY A 56 -2.55 27.70 6.59
CA GLY A 56 -2.78 26.77 5.49
C GLY A 56 -2.78 25.30 5.91
N LEU A 57 -3.05 24.42 4.94
CA LEU A 57 -2.85 22.98 5.14
C LEU A 57 -1.39 22.63 4.86
N THR A 58 -0.84 21.72 5.64
CA THR A 58 0.52 21.21 5.47
C THR A 58 0.49 19.71 5.25
N ILE A 59 1.21 19.26 4.21
CA ILE A 59 1.51 17.84 3.98
C ILE A 59 2.98 17.64 4.28
N SER A 60 3.29 16.67 5.13
CA SER A 60 4.65 16.43 5.59
C SER A 60 5.10 14.99 5.36
N TYR A 61 6.40 14.81 5.19
CA TYR A 61 7.06 13.52 5.07
C TYR A 61 8.12 13.37 6.18
N MET A 62 8.03 12.28 6.94
CA MET A 62 8.89 11.99 8.09
C MET A 62 9.97 10.99 7.71
N LYS A 63 11.23 11.36 7.97
CA LYS A 63 12.39 10.46 7.95
C LYS A 63 13.21 10.73 9.22
N PRO A 64 12.87 10.08 10.35
CA PRO A 64 13.41 10.44 11.66
C PRO A 64 14.94 10.53 11.65
N PRO A 65 15.52 11.59 12.28
CA PRO A 65 14.85 12.64 13.06
C PRO A 65 14.28 13.80 12.23
N ASN A 66 14.45 13.78 10.91
CA ASN A 66 14.12 14.88 10.00
C ASN A 66 12.69 14.76 9.44
N CYS A 67 12.12 15.90 9.05
CA CYS A 67 10.82 15.98 8.41
C CYS A 67 10.81 17.13 7.40
N ILE A 68 10.19 16.88 6.26
CA ILE A 68 9.94 17.89 5.23
C ILE A 68 8.46 18.20 5.23
N ALA A 69 8.11 19.47 5.28
CA ALA A 69 6.73 19.92 5.36
C ALA A 69 6.43 20.92 4.23
N VAL A 70 5.40 20.64 3.45
CA VAL A 70 4.95 21.48 2.33
C VAL A 70 3.67 22.20 2.75
N LEU A 71 3.72 23.53 2.80
CA LEU A 71 2.56 24.39 3.05
C LEU A 71 1.82 24.65 1.73
N LEU A 72 0.50 24.50 1.74
CA LEU A 72 -0.35 24.62 0.55
C LEU A 72 -1.18 25.91 0.56
N ASP A 73 -1.50 26.41 -0.63
CA ASP A 73 -2.55 27.41 -0.81
C ASP A 73 -3.96 26.81 -0.60
N ASP A 74 -4.94 27.69 -0.35
CA ASP A 74 -6.33 27.29 -0.24
C ASP A 74 -6.87 26.73 -1.57
N GLY A 75 -7.45 25.52 -1.51
CA GLY A 75 -8.09 24.86 -2.66
C GLY A 75 -7.20 23.89 -3.45
N GLU A 76 -5.97 23.62 -2.99
CA GLU A 76 -5.07 22.67 -3.65
C GLU A 76 -5.51 21.20 -3.55
N ASN A 77 -5.17 20.43 -4.60
CA ASN A 77 -5.38 18.99 -4.63
C ASN A 77 -4.30 18.29 -3.81
N THR A 78 -4.63 17.98 -2.56
CA THR A 78 -3.74 17.33 -1.59
C THR A 78 -3.16 16.01 -2.10
N THR A 79 -3.94 15.21 -2.81
CA THR A 79 -3.50 13.91 -3.35
C THR A 79 -2.40 14.06 -4.40
N THR A 80 -2.49 15.06 -5.27
CA THR A 80 -1.44 15.35 -6.25
C THR A 80 -0.15 15.78 -5.56
N ILE A 81 -0.24 16.66 -4.56
CA ILE A 81 0.92 17.16 -3.84
C ILE A 81 1.59 16.05 -3.05
N GLU A 82 0.84 15.24 -2.33
CA GLU A 82 1.35 14.08 -1.59
C GLU A 82 2.09 13.10 -2.51
N ARG A 83 1.48 12.71 -3.63
CA ARG A 83 2.11 11.80 -4.60
C ARG A 83 3.44 12.36 -5.10
N ASN A 84 3.49 13.66 -5.40
CA ASN A 84 4.69 14.31 -5.90
C ASN A 84 5.72 14.56 -4.80
N LEU A 85 5.30 14.78 -3.55
CA LEU A 85 6.18 14.81 -2.38
C LEU A 85 6.85 13.45 -2.18
N LEU A 86 6.11 12.34 -2.28
CA LEU A 86 6.67 10.97 -2.19
C LEU A 86 7.68 10.66 -3.31
N ARG A 87 7.56 11.30 -4.48
CA ARG A 87 8.57 11.24 -5.54
C ARG A 87 9.78 12.11 -5.21
N LEU A 88 9.53 13.33 -4.75
CA LEU A 88 10.54 14.33 -4.41
C LEU A 88 11.51 13.84 -3.33
N VAL A 89 11.00 13.24 -2.25
CA VAL A 89 11.81 12.83 -1.09
C VAL A 89 12.89 11.80 -1.42
N LYS A 90 12.79 11.12 -2.56
CA LYS A 90 13.84 10.21 -3.06
C LYS A 90 15.08 10.94 -3.57
N TYR A 91 14.94 12.23 -3.88
CA TYR A 91 16.00 13.09 -4.41
C TYR A 91 16.52 14.09 -3.37
N ILE A 92 15.90 14.17 -2.19
CA ILE A 92 16.33 15.04 -1.09
C ILE A 92 17.44 14.33 -0.29
N ASP A 93 18.57 15.00 -0.12
CA ASP A 93 19.59 14.57 0.84
C ASP A 93 19.26 15.07 2.26
N PHE A 94 18.62 14.20 3.04
CA PHE A 94 18.26 14.46 4.44
C PHE A 94 19.47 14.62 5.39
N ASN A 95 20.69 14.37 4.92
CA ASN A 95 21.91 14.57 5.70
C ASN A 95 22.74 15.76 5.20
N SER A 96 22.20 16.56 4.27
CA SER A 96 22.89 17.71 3.70
C SER A 96 23.23 18.75 4.77
N ASP A 97 24.43 19.31 4.69
CA ASP A 97 24.88 20.46 5.48
C ASP A 97 24.40 21.80 4.86
N ARG A 98 23.84 21.76 3.64
CA ARG A 98 23.40 22.91 2.85
C ARG A 98 21.89 22.89 2.60
N TRP A 99 21.13 22.85 3.69
CA TRP A 99 19.66 22.78 3.65
C TRP A 99 18.98 23.90 2.85
N ASP A 100 19.56 25.09 2.81
CA ASP A 100 18.98 26.22 2.04
C ASP A 100 18.94 25.91 0.54
N ASN A 101 20.04 25.42 -0.02
CA ASN A 101 20.12 25.00 -1.42
C ASN A 101 19.25 23.77 -1.70
N GLU A 102 19.24 22.83 -0.75
CA GLU A 102 18.49 21.58 -0.90
C GLU A 102 16.97 21.84 -0.91
N LEU A 103 16.48 22.72 -0.03
CA LEU A 103 15.07 23.11 0.01
C LEU A 103 14.67 23.92 -1.22
N GLN A 104 15.51 24.84 -1.69
CA GLN A 104 15.24 25.57 -2.94
C GLN A 104 15.09 24.60 -4.11
N ARG A 105 16.08 23.72 -4.31
CA ARG A 105 16.04 22.71 -5.37
C ARG A 105 14.82 21.79 -5.24
N ALA A 106 14.52 21.37 -4.01
CA ALA A 106 13.37 20.51 -3.75
C ALA A 106 12.04 21.22 -4.06
N PHE A 107 11.93 22.51 -3.73
CA PHE A 107 10.76 23.32 -4.03
C PHE A 107 10.55 23.49 -5.53
N GLU A 108 11.61 23.85 -6.27
CA GLU A 108 11.60 23.99 -7.73
C GLU A 108 11.20 22.67 -8.40
N LEU A 109 11.82 21.56 -8.00
CA LEU A 109 11.49 20.23 -8.53
C LEU A 109 10.06 19.80 -8.18
N LEU A 110 9.55 20.16 -7.00
CA LEU A 110 8.16 19.89 -6.64
C LEU A 110 7.19 20.65 -7.55
N HIS A 111 7.50 21.90 -7.90
CA HIS A 111 6.70 22.69 -8.82
C HIS A 111 6.69 22.06 -10.21
N GLU A 112 7.87 21.68 -10.73
CA GLU A 112 8.00 20.94 -11.98
C GLU A 112 7.16 19.66 -11.96
N LEU A 113 7.29 18.82 -10.92
CA LEU A 113 6.52 17.59 -10.81
C LEU A 113 5.00 17.81 -10.76
N ILE A 114 4.53 18.91 -10.17
CA ILE A 114 3.10 19.25 -10.12
C ILE A 114 2.59 19.66 -11.49
N ASP A 115 3.33 20.52 -12.18
CA ASP A 115 3.00 20.97 -13.53
C ASP A 115 3.07 19.80 -14.52
N GLU A 116 4.07 18.92 -14.37
CA GLU A 116 4.30 17.74 -15.22
C GLU A 116 3.23 16.65 -15.08
N THR A 117 2.47 16.64 -13.98
CA THR A 117 1.47 15.57 -13.73
C THR A 117 0.05 15.95 -14.14
N SER A 118 -0.09 16.82 -15.15
CA SER A 118 -1.39 17.04 -15.80
C SER A 118 -1.81 15.81 -16.62
N GLY A 119 -3.12 15.54 -16.72
CA GLY A 119 -3.62 14.43 -17.54
C GLY A 119 -3.19 14.52 -19.02
N ALA A 120 -2.98 15.74 -19.52
CA ALA A 120 -2.48 15.99 -20.87
C ALA A 120 -1.01 15.54 -21.02
N GLU A 121 -0.20 15.74 -19.98
CA GLU A 121 1.21 15.36 -19.99
C GLU A 121 1.42 13.86 -19.82
N LEU A 122 0.60 13.21 -18.98
CA LEU A 122 0.58 11.74 -18.93
C LEU A 122 0.28 11.11 -20.29
N LEU A 123 -0.56 11.76 -21.12
CA LEU A 123 -0.86 11.33 -22.48
C LEU A 123 0.24 11.65 -23.50
N THR A 124 1.29 12.40 -23.12
CA THR A 124 2.48 12.55 -23.98
C THR A 124 3.34 11.29 -23.97
N ASN A 125 3.28 10.48 -22.89
CA ASN A 125 3.94 9.20 -22.85
C ASN A 125 3.27 8.24 -23.86
N PRO A 126 4.02 7.73 -24.86
CA PRO A 126 3.45 6.87 -25.91
C PRO A 126 2.79 5.60 -25.38
N GLU A 127 3.30 5.03 -24.28
CA GLU A 127 2.77 3.81 -23.67
C GLU A 127 1.44 4.08 -22.96
N VAL A 128 1.34 5.20 -22.23
CA VAL A 128 0.10 5.63 -21.57
C VAL A 128 -0.95 5.96 -22.61
N LYS A 129 -0.58 6.71 -23.66
CA LYS A 129 -1.48 7.04 -24.76
C LYS A 129 -2.03 5.77 -25.43
N LYS A 130 -1.15 4.82 -25.75
CA LYS A 130 -1.56 3.54 -26.34
C LYS A 130 -2.50 2.76 -25.43
N LEU A 131 -2.21 2.69 -24.12
CA LEU A 131 -3.08 2.03 -23.15
C LEU A 131 -4.48 2.68 -23.13
N VAL A 132 -4.55 4.01 -23.07
CA VAL A 132 -5.83 4.75 -23.05
C VAL A 132 -6.59 4.57 -24.36
N GLU A 133 -5.92 4.59 -25.50
CA GLU A 133 -6.52 4.28 -26.81
C GLU A 133 -7.05 2.84 -26.86
N ASP A 134 -6.24 1.86 -26.42
CA ASP A 134 -6.65 0.45 -26.35
C ASP A 134 -7.86 0.26 -25.40
N MET A 135 -7.95 1.01 -24.30
CA MET A 135 -9.11 1.00 -23.41
C MET A 135 -10.34 1.67 -24.03
N SER A 136 -10.16 2.84 -24.68
CA SER A 136 -11.23 3.56 -25.38
C SER A 136 -11.84 2.73 -26.51
N ASP A 137 -11.00 2.00 -27.24
CA ASP A 137 -11.42 1.08 -28.31
C ASP A 137 -11.95 -0.27 -27.79
N LYS A 138 -12.01 -0.46 -26.47
CA LYS A 138 -12.43 -1.71 -25.79
C LYS A 138 -11.55 -2.93 -26.12
N ARG A 139 -10.32 -2.72 -26.62
CA ARG A 139 -9.30 -3.77 -26.77
C ARG A 139 -8.81 -4.23 -25.39
N VAL A 140 -8.74 -3.30 -24.43
CA VAL A 140 -8.52 -3.58 -23.00
C VAL A 140 -9.75 -3.11 -22.22
N PRO A 141 -10.70 -4.01 -21.89
CA PRO A 141 -11.98 -3.59 -21.30
C PRO A 141 -11.84 -3.05 -19.87
N ALA A 142 -10.85 -3.54 -19.11
CA ALA A 142 -10.56 -3.09 -17.75
C ALA A 142 -9.11 -3.46 -17.38
N ILE A 143 -8.52 -2.67 -16.48
CA ILE A 143 -7.27 -3.02 -15.79
C ILE A 143 -7.67 -3.63 -14.45
N THR A 144 -7.52 -4.93 -14.31
CA THR A 144 -7.89 -5.66 -13.09
C THR A 144 -6.65 -6.02 -12.28
N PRO A 145 -6.61 -5.73 -10.97
CA PRO A 145 -5.49 -6.15 -10.14
C PRO A 145 -5.46 -7.67 -9.99
N ARG A 146 -4.28 -8.22 -9.72
CA ARG A 146 -4.11 -9.61 -9.32
C ARG A 146 -3.47 -9.69 -7.95
N HIS A 147 -4.20 -10.23 -6.98
CA HIS A 147 -3.69 -10.48 -5.64
C HIS A 147 -2.90 -11.79 -5.62
N VAL A 148 -1.59 -11.67 -5.40
CA VAL A 148 -0.65 -12.80 -5.44
C VAL A 148 -0.10 -13.05 -4.05
N LEU A 149 -0.23 -14.27 -3.57
CA LEU A 149 0.50 -14.77 -2.41
C LEU A 149 1.84 -15.33 -2.91
N ARG A 150 2.93 -14.69 -2.49
CA ARG A 150 4.29 -15.13 -2.82
C ARG A 150 4.77 -16.17 -1.82
N ALA A 151 5.29 -17.28 -2.34
CA ALA A 151 5.88 -18.31 -1.50
C ALA A 151 7.37 -18.04 -1.31
N SER A 152 7.74 -17.37 -0.20
CA SER A 152 9.15 -17.17 0.16
C SER A 152 9.68 -18.33 1.01
N VAL A 153 10.92 -18.75 0.72
CA VAL A 153 11.65 -19.72 1.56
C VAL A 153 12.46 -18.93 2.58
N ARG A 154 12.30 -19.25 3.86
CA ARG A 154 13.01 -18.57 4.94
C ARG A 154 13.74 -19.58 5.82
N TYR A 155 14.94 -19.21 6.24
CA TYR A 155 15.72 -19.96 7.22
C TYR A 155 15.96 -19.07 8.46
N PRO A 156 14.99 -18.96 9.38
CA PRO A 156 15.08 -18.02 10.51
C PRO A 156 16.35 -18.20 11.36
N LYS A 157 16.83 -19.44 11.51
CA LYS A 157 18.08 -19.72 12.23
C LYS A 157 19.32 -19.27 11.48
N ALA A 158 19.30 -19.24 10.15
CA ALA A 158 20.41 -18.72 9.35
C ALA A 158 20.43 -17.18 9.35
N GLN A 159 19.27 -16.54 9.51
CA GLN A 159 19.17 -15.08 9.65
C GLN A 159 19.95 -14.56 10.87
N ASP A 160 19.99 -15.35 11.95
CA ASP A 160 20.81 -15.06 13.15
C ASP A 160 22.31 -14.90 12.82
N TYR A 161 22.80 -15.44 11.69
CA TYR A 161 24.21 -15.41 11.28
C TYR A 161 24.49 -14.53 10.06
N PHE A 162 23.56 -14.47 9.11
CA PHE A 162 23.77 -13.84 7.80
C PHE A 162 22.92 -12.57 7.57
N GLY A 163 22.08 -12.17 8.53
CA GLY A 163 21.20 -11.00 8.41
C GLY A 163 19.80 -11.34 7.91
N ASN A 164 19.06 -10.37 7.37
CA ASN A 164 17.63 -10.52 7.04
C ASN A 164 17.32 -10.62 5.53
N ASP A 165 18.33 -10.89 4.70
CA ASP A 165 18.14 -11.09 3.26
C ASP A 165 17.90 -12.58 2.96
N ASP A 166 16.62 -12.94 2.79
CA ASP A 166 16.20 -14.32 2.55
C ASP A 166 16.82 -14.91 1.26
N ASP A 167 16.95 -14.10 0.20
CA ASP A 167 17.47 -14.56 -1.09
C ASP A 167 18.98 -14.82 -1.01
N GLU A 168 19.71 -13.94 -0.32
CA GLU A 168 21.15 -14.13 -0.09
C GLU A 168 21.42 -15.33 0.83
N ILE A 169 20.62 -15.53 1.88
CA ILE A 169 20.73 -16.72 2.75
C ILE A 169 20.55 -18.01 1.95
N VAL A 170 19.54 -18.07 1.09
CA VAL A 170 19.29 -19.24 0.23
C VAL A 170 20.50 -19.52 -0.67
N ARG A 171 21.13 -18.47 -1.23
CA ARG A 171 22.35 -18.60 -2.05
C ARG A 171 23.52 -19.13 -1.24
N ILE A 172 23.81 -18.52 -0.08
CA ILE A 172 24.92 -18.95 0.79
C ILE A 172 24.77 -20.41 1.20
N LEU A 173 23.57 -20.84 1.60
CA LEU A 173 23.34 -22.24 2.00
C LEU A 173 23.56 -23.21 0.84
N LYS A 174 23.19 -22.82 -0.38
CA LYS A 174 23.43 -23.60 -1.59
C LYS A 174 24.92 -23.65 -1.94
N ASP A 175 25.63 -22.53 -1.86
CA ASP A 175 27.07 -22.48 -2.11
C ASP A 175 27.84 -23.37 -1.12
N LEU A 176 27.42 -23.38 0.16
CA LEU A 176 27.99 -24.28 1.18
C LEU A 176 27.71 -25.76 0.89
N GLU A 177 26.56 -26.09 0.29
CA GLU A 177 26.27 -27.45 -0.19
C GLU A 177 27.13 -27.82 -1.41
N ASP A 178 27.26 -26.90 -2.37
CA ASP A 178 28.04 -27.10 -3.60
C ASP A 178 29.54 -27.30 -3.27
N GLU A 179 30.05 -26.62 -2.24
CA GLU A 179 31.40 -26.81 -1.67
C GLU A 179 31.52 -28.05 -0.74
N GLY A 180 30.41 -28.77 -0.53
CA GLY A 180 30.37 -30.00 0.27
C GLY A 180 30.52 -29.78 1.78
N ILE A 181 30.36 -28.56 2.28
CA ILE A 181 30.35 -28.22 3.70
C ILE A 181 29.02 -28.66 4.32
N LEU A 182 27.93 -28.40 3.60
CA LEU A 182 26.59 -28.84 3.95
C LEU A 182 26.10 -29.95 3.00
N GLU A 183 25.06 -30.64 3.42
CA GLU A 183 24.22 -31.47 2.55
C GLU A 183 22.76 -31.08 2.76
N SER A 184 22.02 -30.90 1.65
CA SER A 184 20.57 -30.70 1.73
C SER A 184 19.85 -32.05 1.82
N ARG A 185 18.77 -32.06 2.60
CA ARG A 185 17.83 -33.17 2.66
C ARG A 185 16.42 -32.61 2.49
N THR A 186 15.52 -33.44 1.95
CA THR A 186 14.12 -33.05 1.77
C THR A 186 13.48 -32.74 3.11
N TYR A 187 12.90 -31.54 3.25
CA TYR A 187 12.24 -31.08 4.46
C TYR A 187 10.89 -30.46 4.11
N GLY A 188 9.81 -31.15 4.46
CA GLY A 188 8.44 -30.70 4.19
C GLY A 188 8.10 -30.63 2.70
N ARG A 189 6.93 -30.06 2.40
CA ARG A 189 6.43 -29.81 1.05
C ARG A 189 6.11 -28.34 0.90
N ARG A 190 6.18 -27.86 -0.34
CA ARG A 190 5.75 -26.51 -0.71
C ARG A 190 4.80 -26.57 -1.90
N VAL A 191 4.01 -25.52 -2.06
CA VAL A 191 3.17 -25.35 -3.24
C VAL A 191 4.09 -25.14 -4.44
N GLU A 192 3.86 -25.89 -5.52
CA GLU A 192 4.60 -25.72 -6.76
C GLU A 192 3.71 -26.05 -7.94
N CYS A 193 3.63 -25.13 -8.89
CA CYS A 193 2.87 -25.35 -10.10
C CYS A 193 3.61 -26.34 -11.00
N ARG A 194 3.08 -27.55 -11.18
CA ARG A 194 3.68 -28.57 -12.05
C ARG A 194 3.77 -28.18 -13.53
N GLN A 195 3.08 -27.11 -13.93
CA GLN A 195 3.11 -26.60 -15.30
C GLN A 195 4.32 -25.69 -15.57
N CYS A 196 4.75 -24.90 -14.58
CA CYS A 196 5.79 -23.89 -14.80
C CYS A 196 6.86 -23.82 -13.69
N GLY A 197 6.78 -24.64 -12.64
CA GLY A 197 7.73 -24.68 -11.52
C GLY A 197 7.57 -23.55 -10.48
N GLU A 198 6.70 -22.59 -10.74
CA GLU A 198 6.50 -21.42 -9.89
C GLU A 198 5.70 -21.74 -8.63
N SER A 199 6.01 -21.06 -7.53
CA SER A 199 5.38 -21.29 -6.21
C SER A 199 4.37 -20.20 -5.83
N ASP A 200 4.34 -19.09 -6.56
CA ASP A 200 3.39 -18.00 -6.34
C ASP A 200 1.98 -18.39 -6.79
N LEU A 201 0.98 -18.01 -5.99
CA LEU A 201 -0.42 -18.40 -6.22
C LEU A 201 -1.39 -17.24 -6.00
N SER A 202 -2.53 -17.27 -6.71
CA SER A 202 -3.71 -16.47 -6.39
C SER A 202 -4.77 -17.36 -5.73
N ILE A 203 -5.42 -16.83 -4.70
CA ILE A 203 -6.56 -17.44 -4.02
C ILE A 203 -7.80 -16.68 -4.46
N GLU A 204 -8.74 -17.38 -5.07
CA GLU A 204 -9.98 -16.81 -5.58
C GLU A 204 -11.17 -17.45 -4.87
N LEU A 205 -12.18 -16.64 -4.55
CA LEU A 205 -13.45 -17.11 -4.02
C LEU A 205 -14.46 -17.19 -5.15
N HIS A 206 -15.06 -18.36 -5.34
CA HIS A 206 -15.99 -18.64 -6.42
C HIS A 206 -17.39 -18.92 -5.87
N CYS A 207 -18.41 -18.43 -6.59
CA CYS A 207 -19.80 -18.73 -6.32
C CYS A 207 -20.03 -20.25 -6.41
N PRO A 208 -20.61 -20.90 -5.39
CA PRO A 208 -20.83 -22.34 -5.43
C PRO A 208 -21.81 -22.76 -6.53
N HIS A 209 -22.74 -21.87 -6.91
CA HIS A 209 -23.77 -22.13 -7.91
C HIS A 209 -23.29 -21.95 -9.36
N CYS A 210 -22.60 -20.85 -9.69
CA CYS A 210 -22.24 -20.52 -11.08
C CYS A 210 -20.73 -20.43 -11.36
N ASP A 211 -19.88 -20.69 -10.37
CA ASP A 211 -18.40 -20.66 -10.46
C ASP A 211 -17.81 -19.30 -10.86
N SER A 212 -18.59 -18.21 -10.75
CA SER A 212 -18.10 -16.84 -10.93
C SER A 212 -17.32 -16.39 -9.71
N ASN A 213 -16.19 -15.71 -9.93
CA ASN A 213 -15.40 -15.05 -8.89
C ASN A 213 -15.84 -13.60 -8.60
N ASP A 214 -16.94 -13.15 -9.23
CA ASP A 214 -17.51 -11.82 -9.02
C ASP A 214 -18.47 -11.85 -7.83
N LEU A 215 -17.89 -11.76 -6.64
CA LEU A 215 -18.55 -11.78 -5.34
C LEU A 215 -18.34 -10.43 -4.64
N HIS A 216 -19.38 -9.93 -3.98
CA HIS A 216 -19.29 -8.76 -3.10
C HIS A 216 -19.92 -9.06 -1.74
N LYS A 217 -19.54 -8.28 -0.72
CA LYS A 217 -20.12 -8.42 0.63
C LYS A 217 -21.40 -7.60 0.71
N VAL A 218 -22.45 -8.23 1.22
CA VAL A 218 -23.68 -7.56 1.66
C VAL A 218 -23.72 -7.65 3.18
N TYR A 219 -23.91 -6.51 3.82
CA TYR A 219 -23.93 -6.37 5.27
C TYR A 219 -25.37 -6.23 5.73
N THR A 220 -25.74 -6.99 6.75
CA THR A 220 -26.97 -6.77 7.51
C THR A 220 -26.62 -5.87 8.69
N LEU A 221 -27.21 -4.67 8.69
CA LEU A 221 -26.86 -3.59 9.61
C LEU A 221 -28.03 -3.23 10.52
N PHE A 222 -27.75 -2.97 11.78
CA PHE A 222 -28.70 -2.38 12.72
C PHE A 222 -28.64 -0.85 12.67
N CYS A 223 -29.77 -0.19 12.44
CA CYS A 223 -29.85 1.25 12.49
C CYS A 223 -30.11 1.74 13.93
N PRO A 224 -29.20 2.50 14.56
CA PRO A 224 -29.42 3.02 15.92
C PRO A 224 -30.54 4.07 15.99
N LYS A 225 -30.90 4.71 14.86
CA LYS A 225 -31.90 5.79 14.83
C LYS A 225 -33.34 5.28 14.82
N CYS A 226 -33.62 4.20 14.09
CA CYS A 226 -34.97 3.61 14.00
C CYS A 226 -35.07 2.20 14.59
N SER A 227 -33.97 1.65 15.09
CA SER A 227 -33.89 0.30 15.67
C SER A 227 -34.29 -0.82 14.71
N ASP A 228 -34.20 -0.57 13.40
CA ASP A 228 -34.55 -1.51 12.35
C ASP A 228 -33.30 -2.06 11.64
N GLN A 229 -33.45 -3.19 10.97
CA GLN A 229 -32.36 -3.84 10.21
C GLN A 229 -32.47 -3.52 8.73
N PHE A 230 -31.33 -3.33 8.06
CA PHE A 230 -31.30 -3.12 6.61
C PHE A 230 -30.03 -3.69 5.98
N HIS A 231 -30.10 -4.00 4.69
CA HIS A 231 -28.98 -4.51 3.92
C HIS A 231 -28.25 -3.37 3.20
N ALA A 232 -26.92 -3.43 3.18
CA ALA A 232 -26.09 -2.45 2.51
C ALA A 232 -24.78 -3.06 2.01
N ILE A 233 -24.20 -2.42 0.99
CA ILE A 233 -22.82 -2.66 0.57
C ILE A 233 -21.98 -1.55 1.21
N LEU A 234 -21.02 -1.95 2.03
CA LEU A 234 -20.03 -1.02 2.60
C LEU A 234 -18.77 -1.11 1.72
N VAL A 235 -18.40 0.03 1.13
CA VAL A 235 -17.11 0.22 0.45
C VAL A 235 -16.18 0.92 1.44
N ASP A 236 -14.88 0.62 1.39
CA ASP A 236 -13.91 0.98 2.44
C ASP A 236 -13.88 2.49 2.79
N ASP A 237 -14.23 3.39 1.85
CA ASP A 237 -14.19 4.85 2.05
C ASP A 237 -15.55 5.51 2.42
N ILE A 238 -16.60 4.72 2.70
CA ILE A 238 -17.92 5.28 3.03
C ILE A 238 -17.97 5.72 4.51
N ALA A 239 -18.06 7.03 4.75
CA ALA A 239 -18.18 7.59 6.10
C ALA A 239 -19.63 7.55 6.65
N GLU A 240 -20.62 7.61 5.77
CA GLU A 240 -22.05 7.70 6.11
C GLU A 240 -22.90 6.96 5.09
N ILE A 241 -23.96 6.30 5.56
CA ILE A 241 -24.93 5.58 4.74
C ILE A 241 -26.35 5.98 5.10
N THR A 242 -27.24 5.98 4.11
CA THR A 242 -28.67 6.21 4.34
C THR A 242 -29.35 4.90 4.72
N CYS A 243 -29.96 4.85 5.91
CA CYS A 243 -30.78 3.72 6.32
C CYS A 243 -31.96 3.55 5.36
N LEU A 244 -32.14 2.35 4.81
CA LEU A 244 -33.20 2.11 3.83
C LEU A 244 -34.60 2.10 4.46
N SER A 245 -34.73 1.85 5.76
CA SER A 245 -36.00 1.83 6.49
C SER A 245 -36.48 3.25 6.85
N CYS A 246 -35.66 4.05 7.54
CA CYS A 246 -36.07 5.37 8.02
C CYS A 246 -35.59 6.55 7.14
N LYS A 247 -34.80 6.26 6.11
CA LYS A 247 -34.21 7.25 5.18
C LYS A 247 -33.30 8.28 5.86
N GLN A 248 -32.92 8.06 7.12
CA GLN A 248 -31.99 8.94 7.81
C GLN A 248 -30.54 8.50 7.54
N PRO A 249 -29.62 9.47 7.41
CA PRO A 249 -28.22 9.16 7.22
C PRO A 249 -27.58 8.77 8.57
N VAL A 250 -26.70 7.78 8.57
CA VAL A 250 -26.07 7.19 9.76
C VAL A 250 -24.58 7.00 9.49
N LYS A 251 -23.73 7.44 10.41
CA LYS A 251 -22.28 7.26 10.28
C LYS A 251 -21.95 5.77 10.33
N VAL A 252 -21.07 5.30 9.46
CA VAL A 252 -20.73 3.87 9.38
C VAL A 252 -20.18 3.35 10.72
N LYS A 253 -19.40 4.17 11.44
CA LYS A 253 -18.88 3.84 12.78
C LYS A 253 -19.96 3.65 13.88
N GLU A 254 -21.18 4.12 13.64
CA GLU A 254 -22.32 4.00 14.58
C GLU A 254 -23.20 2.78 14.25
N LEU A 255 -22.96 2.11 13.12
CA LEU A 255 -23.73 0.93 12.70
C LEU A 255 -23.20 -0.31 13.40
N ALA A 256 -24.10 -1.13 13.93
CA ALA A 256 -23.74 -2.47 14.36
C ALA A 256 -23.93 -3.44 13.19
N ILE A 257 -22.86 -4.17 12.87
CA ILE A 257 -22.88 -5.24 11.86
C ILE A 257 -23.48 -6.48 12.52
N ILE A 258 -24.61 -6.95 11.99
CA ILE A 258 -25.31 -8.14 12.48
C ILE A 258 -24.80 -9.37 11.75
N ASP A 259 -24.69 -9.28 10.43
CA ASP A 259 -24.25 -10.38 9.57
C ASP A 259 -23.56 -9.84 8.31
N VAL A 260 -22.76 -10.68 7.67
CA VAL A 260 -22.06 -10.39 6.40
C VAL A 260 -22.12 -11.61 5.51
N GLU A 261 -22.77 -11.46 4.36
CA GLU A 261 -22.94 -12.56 3.41
C GLU A 261 -22.32 -12.21 2.05
N PRO A 262 -21.52 -13.11 1.44
CA PRO A 262 -21.07 -12.97 0.06
C PRO A 262 -22.24 -13.16 -0.92
N LEU A 263 -22.45 -12.19 -1.81
CA LEU A 263 -23.43 -12.22 -2.88
C LEU A 263 -22.74 -12.27 -4.25
N CYS A 264 -23.17 -13.21 -5.11
CA CYS A 264 -22.66 -13.30 -6.47
C CYS A 264 -23.35 -12.31 -7.40
N ASN A 265 -22.59 -11.41 -8.03
CA ASN A 265 -23.10 -10.45 -9.01
C ASN A 265 -23.65 -11.10 -10.27
N LYS A 266 -23.14 -12.29 -10.64
CA LYS A 266 -23.54 -12.98 -11.88
C LYS A 266 -24.87 -13.71 -11.77
N CYS A 267 -25.18 -14.32 -10.63
CA CYS A 267 -26.38 -15.16 -10.49
C CYS A 267 -27.27 -14.83 -9.27
N GLY A 268 -26.87 -13.86 -8.44
CA GLY A 268 -27.64 -13.43 -7.27
C GLY A 268 -27.65 -14.42 -6.11
N THR A 269 -26.84 -15.50 -6.15
CA THR A 269 -26.74 -16.43 -5.03
C THR A 269 -25.97 -15.78 -3.88
N ALA A 270 -26.62 -15.66 -2.72
CA ALA A 270 -25.97 -15.40 -1.44
C ALA A 270 -25.47 -16.74 -0.85
N SER A 271 -24.20 -16.80 -0.46
CA SER A 271 -23.63 -18.01 0.17
C SER A 271 -22.46 -17.66 1.08
N ASN A 272 -22.52 -18.16 2.31
CA ASN A 272 -21.43 -18.06 3.29
C ASN A 272 -20.34 -19.12 3.10
N ASP A 273 -20.51 -20.00 2.11
CA ASP A 273 -19.54 -21.04 1.74
C ASP A 273 -19.11 -20.88 0.27
N PRO A 274 -18.29 -19.85 -0.07
CA PRO A 274 -17.71 -19.74 -1.39
C PRO A 274 -16.67 -20.83 -1.63
N LYS A 275 -16.60 -21.33 -2.87
CA LYS A 275 -15.57 -22.28 -3.29
C LYS A 275 -14.21 -21.59 -3.32
N ILE A 276 -13.24 -22.13 -2.58
CA ILE A 276 -11.85 -21.63 -2.61
C ILE A 276 -11.12 -22.28 -3.80
N VAL A 277 -10.60 -21.45 -4.69
CA VAL A 277 -9.90 -21.86 -5.91
C VAL A 277 -8.48 -21.33 -5.88
N PHE A 278 -7.51 -22.23 -6.05
CA PHE A 278 -6.09 -21.87 -6.17
C PHE A 278 -5.69 -21.82 -7.64
N ARG A 279 -4.92 -20.79 -8.03
CA ARG A 279 -4.29 -20.69 -9.35
C ARG A 279 -2.83 -20.31 -9.24
N CYS A 280 -2.00 -20.80 -10.15
CA CYS A 280 -0.62 -20.31 -10.27
C CYS A 280 -0.61 -18.84 -10.69
N ALA A 281 0.11 -18.00 -9.93
CA ALA A 281 0.24 -16.57 -10.21
C ALA A 281 0.93 -16.29 -11.54
N SER A 282 1.84 -17.17 -11.98
CA SER A 282 2.62 -16.96 -13.19
C SER A 282 1.89 -17.43 -14.45
N CYS A 283 1.33 -18.65 -14.46
CA CYS A 283 0.69 -19.22 -15.67
C CYS A 283 -0.84 -19.31 -15.63
N GLY A 284 -1.48 -18.96 -14.51
CA GLY A 284 -2.95 -18.98 -14.37
C GLY A 284 -3.58 -20.37 -14.24
N LYS A 285 -2.77 -21.44 -14.26
CA LYS A 285 -3.25 -22.82 -14.15
C LYS A 285 -3.93 -23.05 -12.81
N HIS A 286 -5.11 -23.68 -12.83
CA HIS A 286 -5.78 -24.13 -11.61
C HIS A 286 -4.93 -25.18 -10.89
N LEU A 287 -4.61 -24.93 -9.63
CA LEU A 287 -3.83 -25.81 -8.78
C LEU A 287 -4.77 -26.76 -8.04
N ARG A 288 -4.50 -28.06 -8.18
CA ARG A 288 -5.21 -29.13 -7.48
C ARG A 288 -4.42 -29.55 -6.24
N SER A 289 -5.03 -30.39 -5.40
CA SER A 289 -4.37 -30.90 -4.19
C SER A 289 -2.95 -31.45 -4.40
N PRO A 290 -2.63 -32.18 -5.49
CA PRO A 290 -1.27 -32.63 -5.74
C PRO A 290 -0.26 -31.51 -6.03
N ASP A 291 -0.70 -30.37 -6.55
CA ASP A 291 0.15 -29.21 -6.82
C ASP A 291 0.52 -28.48 -5.52
N LEU A 292 -0.37 -28.51 -4.51
CA LEU A 292 -0.11 -27.96 -3.18
C LEU A 292 0.98 -28.71 -2.41
N LEU A 293 1.34 -29.92 -2.86
CA LEU A 293 2.35 -30.79 -2.26
C LEU A 293 3.48 -31.13 -3.23
N ALA A 294 3.53 -30.49 -4.41
CA ALA A 294 4.44 -30.88 -5.48
C ALA A 294 5.89 -30.50 -5.20
N GLY A 295 6.10 -29.30 -4.65
CA GLY A 295 7.43 -28.81 -4.35
C GLY A 295 8.00 -29.44 -3.08
N THR A 296 9.32 -29.45 -3.00
CA THR A 296 10.05 -29.97 -1.83
C THR A 296 10.83 -28.83 -1.19
N GLY A 297 10.69 -28.68 0.13
CA GLY A 297 11.57 -27.80 0.90
C GLY A 297 12.91 -28.50 1.16
N LEU A 298 13.94 -27.72 1.45
CA LEU A 298 15.27 -28.23 1.78
C LEU A 298 15.62 -27.85 3.22
N ALA A 299 16.27 -28.77 3.92
CA ALA A 299 16.98 -28.48 5.17
C ALA A 299 18.44 -28.84 4.96
N TYR A 300 19.34 -27.98 5.43
CA TYR A 300 20.77 -28.16 5.30
C TYR A 300 21.37 -28.71 6.59
N TYR A 301 22.26 -29.68 6.46
CA TYR A 301 22.96 -30.33 7.57
C TYR A 301 24.46 -30.28 7.34
N PRO A 302 25.27 -30.19 8.41
CA PRO A 302 26.70 -30.45 8.32
C PRO A 302 27.02 -31.82 7.70
N LYS A 303 28.03 -31.87 6.82
CA LYS A 303 28.43 -33.11 6.12
C LYS A 303 29.53 -33.92 6.85
N TRP A 304 29.87 -33.57 8.09
CA TRP A 304 30.97 -34.18 8.87
C TRP A 304 30.51 -35.11 9.99
#